data_AF-S2VFB7-F1
#
_entry.id   AF-S2VFB7-F1
#
_cell.length_a   1.000
_cell.length_b   1.000
_cell.length_c   1.000
_cell.angle_alpha   90.00
_cell.angle_beta   90.00
_cell.angle_gamma   90.00
#
_symmetry.space_group_name_H-M   'P 1'
#
loop_
_entity.id
_entity.type
_entity.pdbx_description
1 polymer ?
#
loop_
_entity_poly.entity_id
_entity_poly.type
_entity_poly.pdbx_seq_one_letter_code
_entity_poly.pdbx_strand_id
1 'polypeptide(L)'
;MNAHFSHPVVYWACAAWIGIIVALAFLADPRVAILALAGSFVVLAVARLTLPTGYVPSVRSRITDAATLLLLAAALFFLARFALTPPVI
;
A
#
# COMPACT_ATOMS: atom_id res chain seq x y z
N MET A 1 -18.08 -3.12 -18.49
CA MET A 1 -18.71 -2.31 -17.45
C MET A 1 -17.60 -1.61 -16.67
N ASN A 2 -17.39 -0.30 -16.89
CA ASN A 2 -16.37 0.45 -16.17
C ASN A 2 -16.94 0.82 -14.80
N ALA A 3 -16.45 0.19 -13.73
CA ALA A 3 -16.83 0.56 -12.37
C ALA A 3 -16.24 1.94 -12.05
N HIS A 4 -17.04 3.00 -12.24
CA HIS A 4 -16.70 4.34 -11.76
C HIS A 4 -16.94 4.38 -10.25
N PHE A 5 -15.90 4.09 -9.47
CA PHE A 5 -15.94 4.35 -8.02
C PHE A 5 -16.03 5.86 -7.81
N SER A 6 -16.98 6.31 -6.99
CA SER A 6 -17.04 7.73 -6.63
C SER A 6 -15.82 8.09 -5.79
N HIS A 7 -15.20 9.24 -6.10
CA HIS A 7 -14.01 9.73 -5.39
C HIS A 7 -14.13 9.65 -3.85
N PRO A 8 -15.27 10.00 -3.22
CA PRO A 8 -15.42 9.91 -1.76
C PRO A 8 -15.26 8.49 -1.21
N VAL A 9 -15.79 7.48 -1.92
CA VAL A 9 -15.74 6.08 -1.46
C VAL A 9 -14.29 5.58 -1.44
N VAL A 10 -13.48 5.96 -2.43
CA VAL A 10 -12.06 5.60 -2.47
C VAL A 10 -11.32 6.25 -1.30
N TYR A 11 -11.59 7.52 -1.00
CA TYR A 11 -10.98 8.19 0.16
C TYR A 11 -11.37 7.53 1.49
N TRP A 12 -12.65 7.18 1.68
CA TRP A 12 -13.11 6.46 2.86
C TRP A 12 -12.49 5.07 2.98
N ALA A 13 -12.38 4.34 1.88
CA ALA A 13 -11.71 3.03 1.85
C ALA A 13 -10.23 3.14 2.22
N CYS A 14 -9.51 4.15 1.70
CA CYS A 14 -8.13 4.42 2.08
C CYS A 14 -8.00 4.78 3.56
N ALA A 15 -8.87 5.65 4.08
CA ALA A 15 -8.86 6.03 5.49
C ALA A 15 -9.14 4.82 6.40
N ALA A 16 -10.11 3.99 6.05
CA ALA A 16 -10.41 2.75 6.77
C ALA A 16 -9.22 1.78 6.72
N TRP A 17 -8.58 1.61 5.56
CA TRP A 17 -7.40 0.75 5.42
C TRP A 17 -6.23 1.23 6.27
N ILE A 18 -5.95 2.53 6.31
CA ILE A 18 -4.92 3.12 7.19
C ILE A 18 -5.26 2.82 8.65
N GLY A 19 -6.53 3.01 9.06
CA GLY A 19 -7.00 2.68 10.40
C GLY A 19 -6.77 1.20 10.77
N ILE A 20 -7.03 0.28 9.84
CA ILE A 20 -6.78 -1.15 10.02
C ILE A 20 -5.29 -1.43 10.20
N ILE A 21 -4.41 -0.84 9.38
CA ILE A 21 -2.95 -1.02 9.49
C ILE A 21 -2.43 -0.51 10.84
N VAL A 22 -2.91 0.65 11.28
CA VAL A 22 -2.57 1.20 12.61
C VAL A 22 -3.04 0.26 13.71
N ALA A 23 -4.31 -0.17 13.68
CA ALA A 23 -4.84 -1.10 14.67
C ALA A 23 -4.03 -2.41 14.71
N LEU A 24 -3.62 -2.93 13.55
CA LEU A 24 -2.83 -4.15 13.45
C LEU A 24 -1.43 -4.00 14.08
N ALA A 25 -0.85 -2.81 14.04
CA ALA A 25 0.44 -2.52 14.68
C ALA A 25 0.36 -2.58 16.22
N PHE A 26 -0.79 -2.21 16.81
CA PHE A 26 -1.00 -2.26 18.26
C PHE A 26 -1.55 -3.61 18.75
N LEU A 27 -2.41 -4.27 17.96
CA LEU A 27 -3.11 -5.47 18.38
C LEU A 27 -2.36 -6.77 18.11
N ALA A 28 -1.55 -6.81 17.05
CA ALA A 28 -0.84 -8.01 16.63
C ALA A 28 0.67 -7.85 16.79
N ASP A 29 1.32 -7.20 15.82
CA ASP A 29 2.76 -6.98 15.81
C ASP A 29 3.08 -5.88 14.79
N PRO A 30 3.94 -4.89 15.13
CA PRO A 30 4.33 -3.83 14.20
C PRO A 30 4.93 -4.34 12.89
N ARG A 31 5.68 -5.45 12.93
CA ARG A 31 6.24 -6.10 11.76
C ARG A 31 5.16 -6.60 10.83
N VAL A 32 4.10 -7.21 11.36
CA VAL A 32 2.97 -7.72 10.55
C VAL A 32 2.23 -6.55 9.90
N ALA A 33 2.04 -5.43 10.62
CA ALA A 33 1.42 -4.22 10.06
C ALA A 33 2.23 -3.63 8.90
N ILE A 34 3.56 -3.52 9.06
CA ILE A 34 4.45 -3.03 8.02
C ILE A 34 4.43 -3.97 6.80
N LEU A 35 4.45 -5.29 7.01
CA LEU A 35 4.38 -6.27 5.93
C LEU A 35 3.04 -6.25 5.19
N ALA A 36 1.92 -6.08 5.91
CA ALA A 36 0.60 -5.94 5.29
C ALA A 36 0.51 -4.66 4.43
N LEU A 37 1.06 -3.55 4.93
CA LEU A 37 1.13 -2.31 4.17
C LEU A 37 2.03 -2.45 2.93
N ALA A 38 3.22 -3.08 3.08
CA ALA A 38 4.13 -3.35 1.97
C ALA A 38 3.46 -4.23 0.90
N GLY A 39 2.78 -5.31 1.31
CA GLY A 39 2.03 -6.19 0.42
C GLY A 39 0.93 -5.45 -0.34
N SER A 40 0.27 -4.48 0.30
CA SER A 40 -0.74 -3.63 -0.35
C SER A 40 -0.15 -2.85 -1.52
N PHE A 41 1.05 -2.29 -1.37
CA PHE A 41 1.72 -1.59 -2.47
C PHE A 41 2.13 -2.52 -3.62
N VAL A 42 2.53 -3.76 -3.32
CA VAL A 42 2.80 -4.76 -4.36
C VAL A 42 1.52 -5.08 -5.15
N VAL A 43 0.40 -5.31 -4.45
CA VAL A 43 -0.90 -5.57 -5.10
C VAL A 43 -1.32 -4.39 -5.98
N LEU A 44 -1.17 -3.15 -5.50
CA LEU A 44 -1.46 -1.96 -6.26
C LEU A 44 -0.54 -1.79 -7.48
N ALA A 45 0.74 -2.13 -7.37
CA ALA A 45 1.68 -2.09 -8.48
C ALA A 45 1.30 -3.11 -9.57
N VAL A 46 0.96 -4.34 -9.17
CA VAL A 46 0.46 -5.36 -10.09
C VAL A 46 -0.83 -4.90 -10.76
N ALA A 47 -1.80 -4.39 -9.99
CA ALA A 47 -3.04 -3.86 -10.53
C ALA A 47 -2.79 -2.70 -11.52
N ARG A 48 -1.83 -1.81 -11.26
CA ARG A 48 -1.47 -0.72 -12.17
C ARG A 48 -0.92 -1.23 -13.51
N LEU A 49 -0.20 -2.34 -13.51
CA LEU A 49 0.39 -2.95 -14.70
C LEU A 49 -0.60 -3.82 -15.48
N THR A 50 -1.54 -4.48 -14.79
CA THR A 50 -2.49 -5.42 -15.42
C THR A 50 -3.81 -4.77 -15.84
N LEU A 51 -4.22 -3.67 -15.19
CA LEU A 51 -5.48 -3.00 -15.54
C LEU A 51 -5.40 -2.28 -16.90
N PRO A 52 -6.49 -2.33 -17.70
CA PRO A 52 -6.54 -1.70 -19.02
C PRO A 52 -6.24 -0.19 -19.00
N THR A 53 -5.83 0.34 -20.16
CA THR A 53 -5.74 1.78 -20.44
C THR A 53 -7.09 2.46 -20.19
N GLY A 54 -7.08 3.54 -19.39
CA GLY A 54 -8.27 4.33 -19.05
C GLY A 54 -8.95 4.05 -17.70
N TYR A 55 -8.63 2.94 -17.01
CA TYR A 55 -9.24 2.64 -15.69
C TYR A 55 -8.73 3.50 -14.55
N VAL A 56 -7.47 3.93 -14.63
CA VAL A 56 -6.84 4.78 -13.61
C VAL A 56 -6.25 5.99 -14.33
N PRO A 57 -6.71 7.21 -14.02
CA PRO A 57 -6.18 8.44 -14.60
C PRO A 57 -4.65 8.45 -14.51
N SER A 58 -3.97 8.63 -15.64
CA SER A 58 -2.51 8.67 -15.68
C SER A 58 -2.05 10.09 -15.94
N VAL A 59 -1.52 10.74 -14.92
CA VAL A 59 -0.76 12.00 -15.08
C VAL A 59 0.67 11.69 -15.55
N ARG A 60 1.17 10.47 -15.28
CA ARG A 60 2.51 9.95 -15.59
C ARG A 60 2.45 8.53 -16.19
N SER A 61 3.56 8.03 -16.73
CA SER A 61 3.72 6.64 -17.19
C SER A 61 3.36 5.61 -16.11
N ARG A 62 2.60 4.58 -16.52
CA ARG A 62 2.18 3.44 -15.69
C ARG A 62 3.35 2.69 -15.06
N ILE A 63 4.44 2.57 -15.81
CA ILE A 63 5.65 1.88 -15.36
C ILE A 63 6.25 2.64 -14.18
N THR A 64 6.26 3.97 -14.24
CA THR A 64 6.83 4.75 -13.17
C THR A 64 5.98 4.70 -11.90
N ASP A 65 4.65 4.73 -12.03
CA ASP A 65 3.76 4.56 -10.89
C ASP A 65 3.98 3.20 -10.21
N ALA A 66 4.03 2.12 -11.00
CA ALA A 66 4.30 0.78 -10.49
C ALA A 66 5.68 0.67 -9.84
N ALA A 67 6.71 1.26 -10.45
CA ALA A 67 8.05 1.31 -9.88
C ALA A 67 8.08 2.05 -8.54
N THR A 68 7.38 3.18 -8.41
CA THR A 68 7.28 3.92 -7.14
C THR A 68 6.61 3.08 -6.05
N LEU A 69 5.51 2.39 -6.37
CA LEU A 69 4.84 1.48 -5.44
C LEU A 69 5.75 0.33 -5.00
N LEU A 70 6.49 -0.28 -5.92
CA LEU A 70 7.43 -1.36 -5.61
C LEU A 70 8.62 -0.87 -4.78
N LEU A 71 9.15 0.33 -5.05
CA LEU A 71 10.21 0.94 -4.24
C LEU A 71 9.75 1.21 -2.80
N LEU A 72 8.53 1.72 -2.62
CA LEU A 72 7.92 1.90 -1.30
C LEU A 72 7.72 0.56 -0.58
N ALA A 73 7.22 -0.46 -1.29
CA ALA A 73 7.09 -1.81 -0.74
C ALA A 73 8.44 -2.37 -0.29
N ALA A 74 9.48 -2.23 -1.11
CA ALA A 74 10.83 -2.69 -0.79
C ALA A 74 11.42 -1.94 0.43
N ALA A 75 11.21 -0.62 0.50
CA ALA A 75 11.63 0.18 1.65
C ALA A 75 10.93 -0.27 2.94
N LEU A 76 9.61 -0.51 2.89
CA LEU A 76 8.86 -1.02 4.04
C LEU A 76 9.31 -2.44 4.42
N PHE A 77 9.54 -3.32 3.46
CA PHE A 77 10.03 -4.67 3.72
C PHE A 77 11.40 -4.65 4.39
N PHE A 78 12.29 -3.75 3.96
CA PHE A 78 13.56 -3.49 4.60
C PHE A 78 13.37 -2.95 6.02
N LEU A 79 12.50 -1.96 6.23
CA LEU A 79 12.24 -1.39 7.56
C LEU A 79 11.61 -2.39 8.53
N ALA A 80 10.81 -3.34 8.03
CA ALA A 80 10.20 -4.40 8.83
C ALA A 80 11.24 -5.25 9.59
N ARG A 81 12.50 -5.29 9.13
CA ARG A 81 13.60 -5.99 9.84
C ARG A 81 13.99 -5.33 11.17
N PHE A 82 13.71 -4.03 11.29
CA PHE A 82 14.00 -3.24 12.49
C PHE A 82 12.79 -3.07 13.41
N ALA A 83 11.61 -3.55 12.99
CA ALA A 83 10.38 -3.39 13.76
C ALA A 83 10.41 -4.10 15.12
N LEU A 84 11.29 -5.09 15.28
CA LEU A 84 11.49 -5.85 16.51
C LEU A 84 12.78 -5.47 17.26
N THR A 85 13.45 -4.39 16.87
CA THR A 85 14.66 -3.95 17.57
C THR A 85 14.27 -3.56 19.01
N PRO A 86 14.85 -4.21 20.04
CA PRO A 86 14.51 -3.91 21.43
C PRO A 86 14.75 -2.43 21.72
N PRO A 87 13.86 -1.75 22.46
CA PRO A 87 14.12 -0.40 22.92
C PRO A 87 15.39 -0.41 23.79
N VAL A 88 16.38 0.41 23.42
CA VAL A 88 17.55 0.65 24.28
C VAL A 88 17.06 1.56 25.41
N ILE A 89 16.90 0.97 26.60
CA ILE A 89 16.56 1.67 27.86
C ILE A 89 17.82 1.78 28.70
#